data_AF-A0A966QYW9-F1
#
_entry.id   AF-A0A966QYW9-F1
#
_cell.length_a   1.000
_cell.length_b   1.000
_cell.length_c   1.000
_cell.angle_alpha   90.00
_cell.angle_beta   90.00
_cell.angle_gamma   90.00
#
_symmetry.space_group_name_H-M   'P 1'
#
loop_
_entity.id
_entity.type
_entity.pdbx_description
1 polymer ?
#
loop_
_entity_poly.entity_id
_entity_poly.type
_entity_poly.pdbx_seq_one_letter_code
_entity_poly.pdbx_strand_id
1 'polypeptide(L)'
;MGLLNLLLGRSGNNPQPTPTETKNVRGVEVKVLEIGTPGTEIYAGYLSEEYLKELQGIDWANKIDMMRRSDANIRMVLNAIKLPLKSSPWTISVKEKSEEAELQKKLFEKILFEDLNKSFTQLLGEILTCLDFGYSIFDITHAVKSDSELGGYNGLKSLGYTEDLQALGADEFWPHPGSGGSQV
;
A
#
# COMPACT_ATOMS: atom_id res chain seq x y z
N MET A 1 -26.00 -28.25 -0.90
CA MET A 1 -27.28 -27.87 -1.54
C MET A 1 -27.10 -27.03 -2.83
N GLY A 2 -26.02 -27.26 -3.61
CA GLY A 2 -25.68 -26.39 -4.76
C GLY A 2 -26.20 -26.83 -6.14
N LEU A 3 -26.53 -28.13 -6.32
CA LEU A 3 -26.97 -28.64 -7.63
C LEU A 3 -28.45 -28.36 -7.95
N LEU A 4 -29.29 -28.32 -6.91
CA LEU A 4 -30.74 -28.08 -7.04
C LEU A 4 -31.06 -26.64 -7.46
N ASN A 5 -30.25 -25.66 -7.07
CA ASN A 5 -30.47 -24.25 -7.44
C ASN A 5 -30.13 -23.95 -8.91
N LEU A 6 -29.23 -24.73 -9.53
CA LEU A 6 -28.89 -24.59 -10.95
C LEU A 6 -29.97 -25.18 -11.88
N LEU A 7 -30.60 -26.28 -11.47
CA LEU A 7 -31.66 -26.96 -12.23
C LEU A 7 -33.02 -26.25 -12.18
N LEU A 8 -33.28 -25.47 -11.13
CA LEU A 8 -34.60 -24.85 -10.90
C LEU A 8 -34.77 -23.45 -11.52
N GLY A 9 -33.82 -22.96 -12.33
CA GLY A 9 -33.99 -21.72 -13.11
C GLY A 9 -34.39 -20.51 -12.26
N ARG A 10 -34.05 -20.50 -10.97
CA ARG A 10 -34.40 -19.40 -10.07
C ARG A 10 -33.34 -18.32 -10.29
N SER A 11 -33.64 -17.42 -11.23
CA SER A 11 -32.92 -16.15 -11.44
C SER A 11 -32.88 -15.42 -10.10
N GLY A 12 -31.78 -15.57 -9.37
CA GLY A 12 -31.48 -14.72 -8.24
C GLY A 12 -31.30 -13.31 -8.79
N ASN A 13 -32.26 -12.43 -8.50
CA ASN A 13 -32.15 -11.01 -8.75
C ASN A 13 -31.00 -10.45 -7.92
N ASN A 14 -29.76 -10.63 -8.38
CA ASN A 14 -28.65 -9.80 -7.95
C ASN A 14 -28.87 -8.45 -8.63
N PRO A 15 -29.15 -7.37 -7.87
CA PRO A 15 -29.33 -6.05 -8.47
C PRO A 15 -28.11 -5.73 -9.32
N GLN A 16 -28.33 -5.53 -10.62
CA GLN A 16 -27.27 -5.13 -11.53
C GLN A 16 -26.79 -3.73 -11.12
N PRO A 17 -25.47 -3.48 -11.05
CA PRO A 17 -24.94 -2.16 -10.71
C PRO A 17 -25.52 -1.14 -11.71
N THR A 18 -26.24 -0.16 -11.17
CA THR A 18 -26.96 0.81 -12.00
C THR A 18 -25.97 1.88 -12.46
N PRO A 19 -25.86 2.17 -13.77
CA PRO A 19 -24.94 3.20 -14.28
C PRO A 19 -25.23 4.53 -13.59
N THR A 20 -24.25 5.08 -12.87
CA THR A 20 -24.44 6.24 -11.99
C THR A 20 -24.20 7.57 -12.72
N GLU A 21 -23.64 7.55 -13.94
CA GLU A 21 -23.39 8.77 -14.71
C GLU A 21 -23.55 8.55 -16.23
N THR A 22 -24.25 9.46 -16.91
CA THR A 22 -24.36 9.50 -18.39
C THR A 22 -23.43 10.59 -18.90
N LYS A 23 -22.44 10.22 -19.74
CA LYS A 23 -21.54 11.20 -20.38
C LYS A 23 -21.86 11.30 -21.86
N ASN A 24 -21.92 12.53 -22.37
CA ASN A 24 -22.05 12.79 -23.80
C ASN A 24 -20.66 12.78 -24.44
N VAL A 25 -20.40 11.81 -25.31
CA VAL A 25 -19.16 11.72 -26.08
C VAL A 25 -19.51 11.87 -27.55
N ARG A 26 -19.11 13.00 -28.16
CA ARG A 26 -19.33 13.32 -29.58
C ARG A 26 -20.81 13.25 -30.01
N GLY A 27 -21.73 13.73 -29.18
CA GLY A 27 -23.15 13.77 -29.49
C GLY A 27 -23.91 12.46 -29.24
N VAL A 28 -23.23 11.43 -28.74
CA VAL A 28 -23.85 10.16 -28.36
C VAL A 28 -23.86 10.05 -26.85
N GLU A 29 -25.04 9.82 -26.27
CA GLU A 29 -25.19 9.53 -24.84
C GLU A 29 -24.72 8.10 -24.57
N VAL A 30 -23.62 7.97 -23.82
CA VAL A 30 -23.07 6.68 -23.42
C VAL A 30 -23.21 6.54 -21.91
N LYS A 31 -23.76 5.40 -21.48
CA LYS A 31 -23.79 5.01 -20.07
C LYS A 31 -22.40 4.51 -19.70
N VAL A 32 -21.68 5.25 -18.86
CA VAL A 32 -20.35 4.84 -18.42
C VAL A 32 -20.51 4.11 -17.10
N LEU A 33 -20.16 2.82 -17.10
CA LEU A 33 -19.95 2.07 -15.87
C LEU A 33 -18.44 2.10 -15.60
N GLU A 34 -18.01 2.79 -14.56
CA GLU A 34 -16.63 2.68 -14.10
C GLU A 34 -16.47 1.30 -13.44
N ILE A 35 -16.01 0.32 -14.22
CA ILE A 35 -15.70 -1.00 -13.72
C ILE A 35 -14.20 -1.03 -13.41
N GLY A 36 -13.84 -0.61 -12.20
CA GLY A 36 -12.59 -1.04 -11.60
C GLY A 36 -12.80 -2.44 -11.03
N THR A 37 -12.34 -3.48 -11.72
CA THR A 37 -12.24 -4.81 -11.12
C THR A 37 -10.85 -4.93 -10.52
N PRO A 38 -10.69 -5.23 -9.22
CA PRO A 38 -9.39 -5.69 -8.74
C PRO A 38 -9.03 -6.92 -9.59
N GLY A 39 -7.88 -6.89 -10.28
CA GLY A 39 -7.41 -8.00 -11.12
C GLY A 39 -6.98 -9.22 -10.31
N THR A 40 -7.58 -9.38 -9.13
CA THR A 40 -7.13 -10.18 -8.03
C THR A 40 -8.31 -11.00 -7.52
N GLU A 41 -8.15 -12.33 -7.43
CA GLU A 41 -9.21 -13.20 -6.91
C GLU A 41 -9.36 -13.03 -5.38
N ILE A 42 -10.31 -12.19 -4.98
CA ILE A 42 -10.67 -11.96 -3.58
C ILE A 42 -11.85 -12.86 -3.22
N TYR A 43 -11.63 -13.85 -2.35
CA TYR A 43 -12.70 -14.65 -1.75
C TYR A 43 -12.86 -14.27 -0.28
N ALA A 44 -14.03 -13.78 0.10
CA ALA A 44 -14.37 -13.41 1.48
C ALA A 44 -13.38 -12.43 2.15
N GLY A 45 -12.77 -11.53 1.37
CA GLY A 45 -11.77 -10.56 1.86
C GLY A 45 -10.33 -11.08 1.92
N TYR A 46 -10.11 -12.35 1.58
CA TYR A 46 -8.78 -12.95 1.50
C TYR A 46 -8.34 -13.11 0.04
N LEU A 47 -7.08 -12.76 -0.21
CA LEU A 47 -6.39 -13.05 -1.46
C LEU A 47 -6.15 -14.56 -1.56
N SER A 48 -6.74 -15.21 -2.57
CA SER A 48 -6.63 -16.67 -2.75
C SER A 48 -5.92 -17.06 -4.06
N GLU A 49 -4.93 -16.28 -4.48
CA GLU A 49 -4.16 -16.57 -5.70
C GLU A 49 -2.96 -17.50 -5.46
N GLU A 50 -2.42 -17.51 -4.23
CA GLU A 50 -1.27 -18.34 -3.90
C GLU A 50 -1.72 -19.77 -3.59
N TYR A 51 -1.18 -20.74 -4.32
CA TYR A 51 -1.51 -22.16 -4.15
C TYR A 51 -0.75 -22.78 -2.96
N LEU A 52 0.49 -22.36 -2.74
CA LEU A 52 1.32 -22.85 -1.65
C LEU A 52 0.87 -22.24 -0.33
N LYS A 53 0.31 -23.08 0.56
CA LYS A 53 -0.13 -22.66 1.90
C LYS A 53 0.98 -21.97 2.70
N GLU A 54 2.23 -22.40 2.55
CA GLU A 54 3.40 -21.79 3.20
C GLU A 54 3.70 -20.36 2.72
N LEU A 55 3.16 -19.97 1.57
CA LEU A 55 3.32 -18.66 0.96
C LEU A 55 2.04 -17.81 1.07
N GLN A 56 1.09 -18.23 1.91
CA GLN A 56 -0.11 -17.44 2.21
C GLN A 56 0.05 -16.63 3.51
N GLY A 57 -0.57 -15.45 3.55
CA GLY A 57 -0.73 -14.66 4.76
C GLY A 57 0.57 -14.32 5.48
N ILE A 58 0.57 -14.47 6.82
CA ILE A 58 1.70 -14.09 7.69
C ILE A 58 2.89 -15.05 7.54
N ASP A 59 2.62 -16.34 7.28
CA ASP A 59 3.67 -17.37 7.14
C ASP A 59 4.63 -17.05 5.99
N TRP A 60 4.08 -16.49 4.91
CA TRP A 60 4.88 -15.98 3.80
C TRP A 60 5.85 -14.88 4.22
N ALA A 61 5.35 -13.85 4.91
CA ALA A 61 6.17 -12.72 5.33
C ALA A 61 7.31 -13.19 6.26
N ASN A 62 7.00 -14.14 7.16
CA ASN A 62 8.00 -14.77 8.03
C ASN A 62 9.06 -15.55 7.23
N LYS A 63 8.63 -16.30 6.21
CA LYS A 63 9.53 -17.06 5.33
C LYS A 63 10.47 -16.13 4.57
N ILE A 64 9.94 -15.04 4.00
CA ILE A 64 10.71 -14.02 3.28
C ILE A 64 11.68 -13.30 4.23
N ASP A 65 11.25 -12.92 5.44
CA ASP A 65 12.13 -12.27 6.43
C ASP A 65 13.28 -13.19 6.84
N MET A 66 13.00 -14.47 7.07
CA MET A 66 14.02 -15.47 7.36
C MET A 66 15.04 -15.57 6.21
N MET A 67 14.55 -15.68 4.97
CA MET A 67 15.40 -15.81 3.78
C MET A 67 16.27 -14.57 3.55
N ARG A 68 15.71 -13.36 3.60
CA ARG A 68 16.47 -12.11 3.35
C ARG A 68 17.53 -11.84 4.41
N ARG A 69 17.32 -12.31 5.66
CA ARG A 69 18.26 -12.12 6.77
C ARG A 69 19.34 -13.20 6.81
N SER A 70 19.00 -14.43 6.45
CA SER A 70 19.89 -15.58 6.62
C SER A 70 20.70 -15.92 5.36
N ASP A 71 20.10 -15.80 4.18
CA ASP A 71 20.75 -16.17 2.91
C ASP A 71 21.52 -14.98 2.30
N ALA A 72 22.82 -15.16 2.12
CA ALA A 72 23.70 -14.11 1.58
C ALA A 72 23.45 -13.82 0.09
N ASN A 73 23.07 -14.81 -0.70
CA ASN A 73 22.78 -14.64 -2.13
C ASN A 73 21.50 -13.82 -2.31
N ILE A 74 20.45 -14.14 -1.55
CA ILE A 74 19.19 -13.40 -1.57
C ILE A 74 19.43 -11.94 -1.15
N ARG A 75 20.14 -11.73 -0.05
CA ARG A 75 20.52 -10.38 0.40
C ARG A 75 21.32 -9.61 -0.65
N MET A 76 22.26 -10.27 -1.32
CA MET A 76 23.07 -9.66 -2.37
C MET A 76 22.18 -9.20 -3.54
N VAL A 77 21.27 -10.05 -4.02
CA VAL A 77 20.36 -9.72 -5.13
C VAL A 77 19.42 -8.57 -4.76
N LEU A 78 18.81 -8.61 -3.58
CA LEU A 78 17.95 -7.53 -3.09
C LEU A 78 18.71 -6.21 -2.99
N ASN A 79 19.94 -6.23 -2.47
CA ASN A 79 20.78 -5.04 -2.38
C ASN A 79 21.21 -4.52 -3.76
N ALA A 80 21.49 -5.41 -4.72
CA ALA A 80 21.85 -5.02 -6.09
C ALA A 80 20.74 -4.20 -6.76
N ILE A 81 19.47 -4.43 -6.40
CA ILE A 81 18.32 -3.66 -6.89
C ILE A 81 18.10 -2.39 -6.05
N LYS A 82 18.12 -2.51 -4.72
CA LYS A 82 17.77 -1.41 -3.81
C LYS A 82 18.82 -0.31 -3.73
N LEU A 83 20.10 -0.66 -3.76
CA LEU A 83 21.18 0.31 -3.57
C LEU A 83 21.19 1.38 -4.67
N PRO A 84 21.09 1.04 -5.98
CA PRO A 84 21.00 2.04 -7.03
C PRO A 84 19.83 3.02 -6.86
N LEU A 85 18.65 2.51 -6.45
CA LEU A 85 17.47 3.34 -6.22
C LEU A 85 17.66 4.30 -5.04
N LYS A 86 18.33 3.85 -3.97
CA LYS A 86 18.67 4.68 -2.81
C LYS A 86 19.76 5.71 -3.10
N SER A 87 20.73 5.38 -3.95
CA SER A 87 21.87 6.25 -4.27
C SER A 87 21.60 7.23 -5.40
N SER A 88 20.51 7.05 -6.16
CA SER A 88 20.16 7.94 -7.26
C SER A 88 19.93 9.37 -6.75
N PRO A 89 20.37 10.41 -7.48
CA PRO A 89 19.93 11.77 -7.20
C PRO A 89 18.43 11.88 -7.53
N TRP A 90 17.64 12.35 -6.57
CA TRP A 90 16.20 12.58 -6.74
C TRP A 90 15.94 14.07 -6.90
N THR A 91 15.19 14.43 -7.93
CA THR A 91 14.86 15.83 -8.25
C THR A 91 13.41 15.92 -8.72
N ILE A 92 12.77 17.05 -8.46
CA ILE A 92 11.40 17.29 -8.90
C ILE A 92 11.44 18.13 -10.18
N SER A 93 10.75 17.66 -11.22
CA SER A 93 10.66 18.36 -12.50
C SER A 93 9.26 18.94 -12.70
N VAL A 94 9.20 20.17 -13.19
CA VAL A 94 7.95 20.80 -13.61
C VAL A 94 7.73 20.59 -15.10
N LYS A 95 6.47 20.39 -15.49
CA LYS A 95 6.08 20.26 -16.91
C LYS A 95 5.88 21.63 -17.57
N GLU A 96 5.36 22.58 -16.81
CA GLU A 96 5.04 23.92 -17.27
C GLU A 96 6.13 24.91 -16.84
N LYS A 97 6.37 25.92 -17.68
CA LYS A 97 7.30 27.03 -17.39
C LYS A 97 6.52 28.24 -16.87
N SER A 98 5.99 28.11 -15.65
CA SER A 98 5.32 29.21 -14.94
C SER A 98 5.97 29.42 -13.58
N GLU A 99 5.89 30.64 -13.06
CA GLU A 99 6.41 30.97 -11.73
C GLU A 99 5.71 30.14 -10.64
N GLU A 100 4.41 29.88 -10.81
CA GLU A 100 3.62 29.03 -9.91
C GLU A 100 4.13 27.59 -9.89
N ALA A 101 4.49 27.02 -11.05
CA ALA A 101 5.03 25.67 -11.13
C ALA A 101 6.39 25.56 -10.42
N GLU A 102 7.27 26.55 -10.59
CA GLU A 102 8.55 26.59 -9.88
C GLU A 102 8.37 26.75 -8.36
N LEU A 103 7.37 27.53 -7.92
CA LEU A 103 7.01 27.64 -6.51
C LEU A 103 6.54 26.29 -5.94
N GLN A 104 5.67 25.58 -6.67
CA GLN A 104 5.20 24.25 -6.28
C GLN A 104 6.34 23.25 -6.19
N LYS A 105 7.27 23.27 -7.16
CA LYS A 105 8.48 22.44 -7.12
C LYS A 105 9.27 22.69 -5.84
N LYS A 106 9.59 23.95 -5.54
CA LYS A 106 10.30 24.31 -4.30
C LYS A 106 9.57 23.81 -3.06
N LEU A 107 8.24 23.94 -3.02
CA LEU A 107 7.43 23.44 -1.92
C LEU A 107 7.57 21.92 -1.76
N PHE A 108 7.46 21.15 -2.84
CA PHE A 108 7.61 19.69 -2.77
C PHE A 108 9.03 19.26 -2.40
N GLU A 109 10.06 19.94 -2.92
CA GLU A 109 11.46 19.68 -2.58
C GLU A 109 11.70 19.94 -1.09
N LYS A 110 11.19 21.06 -0.56
CA LYS A 110 11.24 21.39 0.87
C LYS A 110 10.55 20.31 1.71
N ILE A 111 9.32 19.93 1.32
CA ILE A 111 8.52 18.95 2.05
C ILE A 111 9.23 17.58 2.09
N LEU A 112 9.71 17.08 0.94
CA LEU A 112 10.23 15.72 0.83
C LEU A 112 11.67 15.56 1.30
N PHE A 113 12.51 16.58 1.14
CA PHE A 113 13.95 16.46 1.41
C PHE A 113 14.40 17.12 2.71
N GLU A 114 13.64 18.08 3.25
CA GLU A 114 14.03 18.85 4.44
C GLU A 114 13.04 18.70 5.61
N ASP A 115 11.74 18.65 5.33
CA ASP A 115 10.72 18.76 6.37
C ASP A 115 10.26 17.46 7.01
N LEU A 116 10.52 16.32 6.36
CA LEU A 116 10.18 15.01 6.90
C LEU A 116 10.93 14.74 8.21
N ASN A 117 10.28 14.04 9.13
CA ASN A 117 10.91 13.59 10.39
C ASN A 117 12.13 12.66 10.18
N LYS A 118 12.28 12.09 8.99
CA LYS A 118 13.37 11.19 8.61
C LYS A 118 13.94 11.63 7.26
N SER A 119 15.20 11.31 6.99
CA SER A 119 15.79 11.61 5.68
C SER A 119 15.05 10.88 4.55
N PHE A 120 15.02 11.48 3.37
CA PHE A 120 14.40 10.84 2.19
C PHE A 120 15.00 9.46 1.88
N THR A 121 16.31 9.27 2.10
CA THR A 121 16.97 7.96 1.93
C THR A 121 16.48 6.92 2.95
N GLN A 122 16.18 7.32 4.19
CA GLN A 122 15.57 6.42 5.18
C GLN A 122 14.15 6.04 4.77
N LEU A 123 13.35 7.02 4.34
CA LEU A 123 12.00 6.78 3.81
C LEU A 123 12.04 5.83 2.60
N LEU A 124 12.97 6.02 1.66
CA LEU A 124 13.19 5.09 0.55
C LEU A 124 13.53 3.68 1.04
N GLY A 125 14.24 3.54 2.16
CA GLY A 125 14.51 2.25 2.79
C GLY A 125 13.25 1.49 3.17
N GLU A 126 12.27 2.21 3.71
CA GLU A 126 10.97 1.67 4.09
C GLU A 126 10.10 1.42 2.85
N ILE A 127 10.06 2.35 1.89
CA ILE A 127 9.29 2.19 0.65
C ILE A 127 9.75 0.93 -0.10
N LEU A 128 11.06 0.73 -0.22
CA LEU A 128 11.64 -0.41 -0.92
C LEU A 128 11.48 -1.74 -0.19
N THR A 129 10.80 -1.79 0.96
CA THR A 129 10.33 -3.06 1.55
C THR A 129 9.23 -3.71 0.71
N CYS A 130 8.57 -2.94 -0.17
CA CYS A 130 7.67 -3.49 -1.17
C CYS A 130 8.36 -4.46 -2.14
N LEU A 131 9.67 -4.36 -2.32
CA LEU A 131 10.44 -5.31 -3.13
C LEU A 131 10.73 -6.63 -2.38
N ASP A 132 10.63 -6.62 -1.05
CA ASP A 132 10.74 -7.85 -0.24
C ASP A 132 9.37 -8.51 -0.13
N PHE A 133 8.37 -7.74 0.27
CA PHE A 133 7.05 -8.21 0.69
C PHE A 133 5.92 -7.84 -0.26
N GLY A 134 6.21 -7.41 -1.49
CA GLY A 134 5.18 -7.08 -2.50
C GLY A 134 4.39 -5.80 -2.23
N TYR A 135 4.41 -5.28 -1.01
CA TYR A 135 3.74 -4.04 -0.62
C TYR A 135 4.49 -3.35 0.54
N SER A 136 4.17 -2.07 0.76
CA SER A 136 4.64 -1.26 1.89
C SER A 136 3.52 -0.31 2.30
N ILE A 137 3.19 -0.25 3.58
CA ILE A 137 2.07 0.55 4.10
C ILE A 137 2.64 1.73 4.90
N PHE A 138 2.01 2.90 4.73
CA PHE A 138 2.40 4.12 5.40
C PHE A 138 1.20 4.89 5.93
N ASP A 139 1.30 5.33 7.17
CA ASP A 139 0.37 6.30 7.76
C ASP A 139 0.81 7.72 7.48
N ILE A 140 -0.07 8.49 6.86
CA ILE A 140 0.20 9.87 6.47
C ILE A 140 -0.09 10.80 7.66
N THR A 141 0.92 11.56 8.08
CA THR A 141 0.77 12.60 9.09
C THR A 141 1.17 13.96 8.52
N HIS A 142 0.38 14.98 8.84
CA HIS A 142 0.54 16.34 8.32
C HIS A 142 1.05 17.29 9.42
N ALA A 143 1.71 18.37 9.02
CA ALA A 143 2.11 19.47 9.90
C ALA A 143 1.93 20.81 9.20
N VAL A 144 1.53 21.82 9.98
CA VAL A 144 1.56 23.21 9.52
C VAL A 144 2.96 23.76 9.76
N LYS A 145 3.59 24.26 8.70
CA LYS A 145 4.92 24.86 8.73
C LYS A 145 4.87 26.24 8.08
N SER A 146 5.92 27.02 8.32
CA SER A 146 6.09 28.33 7.70
C SER A 146 7.54 28.48 7.27
N ASP A 147 7.72 29.04 6.09
CA ASP A 147 9.02 29.35 5.50
C ASP A 147 9.01 30.81 5.00
N SER A 148 10.17 31.46 4.96
CA SER A 148 10.28 32.86 4.56
C SER A 148 9.98 33.10 3.07
N GLU A 149 10.30 32.14 2.20
CA GLU A 149 10.03 32.22 0.75
C GLU A 149 8.66 31.65 0.39
N LEU A 150 8.24 30.55 1.04
CA LEU A 150 7.01 29.84 0.69
C LEU A 150 5.77 30.31 1.49
N GLY A 151 5.96 31.10 2.54
CA GLY A 151 4.89 31.46 3.47
C GLY A 151 4.46 30.29 4.36
N GLY A 152 3.23 30.34 4.86
CA GLY A 152 2.63 29.27 5.67
C GLY A 152 2.01 28.19 4.78
N TYR A 153 2.33 26.92 5.04
CA TYR A 153 1.82 25.78 4.29
C TYR A 153 1.50 24.58 5.20
N ASN A 154 0.61 23.72 4.71
CA ASN A 154 0.38 22.39 5.28
C ASN A 154 1.25 21.40 4.52
N GLY A 155 2.26 20.84 5.19
CA GLY A 155 3.21 19.89 4.65
C GLY A 155 3.04 18.50 5.22
N LEU A 156 3.68 17.54 4.55
CA LEU A 156 3.82 16.18 5.06
C LEU A 156 4.84 16.18 6.21
N LYS A 157 4.41 15.74 7.40
CA LYS A 157 5.27 15.62 8.58
C LYS A 157 6.05 14.31 8.56
N SER A 158 5.33 13.22 8.32
CA SER A 158 5.90 11.88 8.32
C SER A 158 5.00 10.92 7.57
N LEU A 159 5.64 9.94 6.95
CA LEU A 159 5.05 8.67 6.56
C LEU A 159 5.46 7.66 7.63
N GLY A 160 4.54 7.35 8.54
CA GLY A 160 4.75 6.34 9.58
C GLY A 160 4.81 4.97 8.91
N TYR A 161 5.94 4.29 9.00
CA TYR A 161 6.06 2.95 8.45
C TYR A 161 5.45 1.97 9.45
N THR A 162 4.46 1.20 9.00
CA THR A 162 3.85 0.18 9.84
C THR A 162 4.77 -1.04 9.87
N GLU A 163 5.64 -1.11 10.87
CA GLU A 163 6.50 -2.30 11.10
C GLU A 163 5.66 -3.53 11.50
N ASP A 164 4.48 -3.29 12.05
CA ASP A 164 3.64 -4.30 12.68
C ASP A 164 2.42 -4.70 11.85
N LEU A 165 2.63 -5.63 10.91
CA LEU A 165 1.61 -6.65 10.61
C LEU A 165 1.83 -7.93 11.44
N GLN A 166 2.98 -8.06 12.12
CA GLN A 166 3.26 -9.17 13.03
C GLN A 166 2.63 -8.97 14.42
N ALA A 167 2.60 -7.74 14.98
CA ALA A 167 1.98 -7.51 16.29
C ALA A 167 0.44 -7.46 16.28
N LEU A 168 -0.19 -7.09 15.15
CA LEU A 168 -1.65 -7.02 15.03
C LEU A 168 -2.33 -8.40 14.88
N GLY A 169 -1.59 -9.50 14.81
CA GLY A 169 -2.11 -10.85 14.59
C GLY A 169 -1.90 -11.86 15.72
N ALA A 170 -1.16 -11.51 16.79
CA ALA A 170 -0.78 -12.48 17.81
C ALA A 170 -1.60 -12.39 19.10
N ASP A 171 -1.94 -11.18 19.57
CA ASP A 171 -2.38 -11.03 20.97
C ASP A 171 -3.86 -10.62 21.16
N GLU A 172 -4.56 -10.15 20.12
CA GLU A 172 -5.92 -9.60 20.29
C GLU A 172 -7.07 -10.43 19.70
N PHE A 173 -6.80 -11.48 18.90
CA PHE A 173 -7.86 -12.19 18.16
C PHE A 173 -8.19 -13.62 18.63
N TRP A 174 -7.37 -14.24 19.49
CA TRP A 174 -7.65 -15.61 19.96
C TRP A 174 -7.58 -15.73 21.49
N PRO A 175 -8.67 -16.12 22.19
CA PRO A 175 -8.58 -16.49 23.59
C PRO A 175 -7.84 -17.82 23.69
N HIS A 176 -6.62 -17.81 24.22
CA HIS A 176 -5.90 -19.05 24.53
C HIS A 176 -6.72 -19.90 25.53
N PRO A 177 -7.09 -21.15 25.21
CA PRO A 177 -7.61 -22.05 26.21
C PRO A 177 -6.44 -22.58 27.04
N GLY A 178 -6.39 -22.21 28.32
CA GLY A 178 -5.56 -22.90 29.30
C GLY A 178 -4.37 -22.11 29.85
N SER A 179 -4.64 -21.09 30.63
CA SER A 179 -3.76 -20.67 31.74
C SER A 179 -4.50 -20.79 33.07
N GLY A 180 -5.01 -21.99 33.33
CA GLY A 180 -5.41 -22.41 34.68
C GLY A 180 -4.15 -22.65 35.52
N GLY A 181 -3.53 -21.55 35.95
CA GLY A 181 -2.44 -21.59 36.91
C GLY A 181 -2.93 -22.16 38.23
N SER A 182 -2.28 -23.23 38.67
CA SER A 182 -2.31 -23.69 40.05
C SER A 182 -1.92 -22.52 40.97
N GLN A 183 -2.85 -22.14 41.83
CA GLN A 183 -2.61 -21.31 43.00
C GLN A 183 -3.19 -22.07 44.19
N VAL A 184 -2.26 -22.55 45.03
CA VAL A 184 -2.40 -23.07 46.40
C VAL A 184 -3.25 -24.33 46.62
#